data_AF-A0A381SCF8-F1
#
_entry.id   AF-A0A381SCF8-F1
#
_cell.length_a   1.000
_cell.length_b   1.000
_cell.length_c   1.000
_cell.angle_alpha   90.00
_cell.angle_beta   90.00
_cell.angle_gamma   90.00
#
_symmetry.space_group_name_H-M   'P 1'
#
loop_
_entity.id
_entity.type
_entity.pdbx_description
1 polymer ?
#
loop_
_entity_poly.entity_id
_entity_poly.type
_entity_poly.pdbx_seq_one_letter_code
_entity_poly.pdbx_strand_id
1 'polypeptide(L)' 'MSEISKEELPKKMIEVLGKKMAYVELGEGEPFIFQHGNPTSSYLWRNIMPYLSDHTR' A
#
# COMPACT_ATOMS: atom_id res chain seq x y z
N MET A 1 18.04 13.19 -1.58
CA MET A 1 17.47 12.05 -0.83
C MET A 1 15.98 12.30 -0.74
N SER A 2 15.13 11.39 -1.20
CA SER A 2 13.69 11.51 -0.94
C SER A 2 13.48 11.54 0.58
N GLU A 3 12.67 12.48 1.08
CA GLU A 3 12.32 12.48 2.49
C GLU A 3 11.60 11.17 2.83
N ILE A 4 12.01 10.55 3.93
CA ILE A 4 11.36 9.36 4.47
C ILE A 4 10.23 9.84 5.40
N SER A 5 8.98 9.63 4.99
CA SER A 5 7.82 9.94 5.82
C SER A 5 7.56 8.86 6.86
N LYS A 6 6.98 9.28 7.99
CA LYS A 6 6.41 8.40 9.03
C LYS A 6 4.89 8.31 8.93
N GLU A 7 4.25 9.12 8.09
CA GLU A 7 2.80 9.16 7.93
C GLU A 7 2.28 7.84 7.35
N GLU A 8 1.18 7.36 7.91
CA GLU A 8 0.50 6.18 7.37
C GLU A 8 -0.32 6.55 6.14
N LEU A 9 -0.34 5.66 5.15
CA LEU A 9 -1.25 5.78 4.03
C LEU A 9 -2.68 5.41 4.46
N PRO A 10 -3.71 6.03 3.86
CA PRO A 10 -5.10 5.74 4.19
C PRO A 10 -5.43 4.27 3.89
N LYS A 11 -5.99 3.58 4.88
CA LYS A 11 -6.36 2.16 4.76
C LYS A 11 -7.83 2.03 4.37
N LYS A 12 -8.10 1.08 3.48
CA LYS A 12 -9.42 0.55 3.18
C LYS A 12 -9.58 -0.80 3.88
N MET A 13 -10.83 -1.23 4.04
CA MET A 13 -11.19 -2.52 4.63
C MET A 13 -12.03 -3.31 3.65
N ILE A 14 -11.79 -4.62 3.55
CA ILE A 14 -12.59 -5.55 2.76
C ILE A 14 -12.79 -6.85 3.54
N GLU A 15 -13.91 -7.54 3.30
CA GLU A 15 -14.14 -8.87 3.86
C GLU A 15 -13.65 -9.94 2.89
N VAL A 16 -12.80 -10.85 3.38
CA VAL A 16 -12.26 -11.98 2.62
C VAL A 16 -12.37 -13.22 3.49
N LEU A 17 -13.08 -14.24 3.03
CA LEU A 17 -13.29 -15.50 3.77
C LEU A 17 -13.80 -15.28 5.21
N GLY A 18 -14.73 -14.34 5.41
CA GLY A 18 -15.30 -14.00 6.72
C GLY A 18 -14.37 -13.21 7.64
N LYS A 19 -13.23 -12.70 7.14
CA LYS A 19 -12.27 -11.91 7.91
C LYS A 19 -12.13 -10.52 7.31
N LYS A 20 -12.04 -9.50 8.17
CA LYS A 20 -11.74 -8.13 7.74
C LYS A 20 -10.24 -7.99 7.45
N MET A 21 -9.90 -7.67 6.21
CA MET A 21 -8.54 -7.37 5.75
C MET A 21 -8.38 -5.88 5.51
N ALA A 22 -7.37 -5.29 6.14
CA ALA A 22 -6.95 -3.91 5.88
C ALA A 22 -5.96 -3.89 4.71
N TYR A 23 -6.13 -2.95 3.78
CA TYR A 23 -5.22 -2.74 2.65
C TYR A 23 -5.08 -1.26 2.32
N VAL A 24 -4.06 -0.92 1.54
CA VAL A 24 -3.83 0.44 1.02
C VAL A 24 -3.94 0.39 -0.49
N GLU A 25 -4.58 1.39 -1.09
CA GLU A 25 -4.74 1.52 -2.53
C GLU A 25 -4.50 2.98 -2.92
N LEU A 26 -3.66 3.20 -3.94
CA LEU A 26 -3.30 4.50 -4.47
C LEU A 26 -3.22 4.40 -6.01
N GLY A 27 -3.55 5.49 -6.70
CA GLY A 27 -3.49 5.56 -8.16
C GLY A 27 -4.63 4.81 -8.86
N GLU A 28 -4.54 4.76 -10.19
CA GLU A 28 -5.51 4.12 -11.09
C GLU A 28 -4.76 3.41 -12.23
N GLY A 29 -5.39 2.39 -12.84
CA GLY A 29 -4.82 1.65 -13.98
C GLY A 29 -4.42 0.20 -13.65
N GLU A 30 -3.35 -0.29 -14.29
CA GLU A 30 -2.86 -1.66 -14.09
C GLU A 30 -2.35 -1.87 -12.64
N PRO A 31 -2.81 -2.91 -11.93
CA PRO A 31 -2.52 -3.04 -10.51
C PRO A 31 -1.11 -3.57 -10.23
N PHE A 32 -0.37 -2.85 -9.38
CA PHE A 32 0.84 -3.36 -8.72
C PHE A 32 0.49 -3.89 -7.32
N ILE A 33 0.79 -5.16 -7.06
CA ILE A 33 0.48 -5.81 -5.78
C ILE A 33 1.71 -5.85 -4.88
N PHE A 34 1.63 -5.15 -3.74
CA PHE A 34 2.66 -5.18 -2.70
C PHE A 34 2.26 -6.14 -1.57
N GLN A 35 3.06 -7.19 -1.37
CA GLN A 35 2.94 -8.09 -0.22
C GLN A 35 4.07 -7.82 0.78
N HIS A 36 3.74 -7.84 2.06
CA HIS A 36 4.72 -7.63 3.13
C HIS A 36 5.18 -8.98 3.72
N GLY A 37 6.24 -8.93 4.54
CA GLY A 37 6.74 -10.10 5.28
C GLY A 37 6.51 -9.98 6.79
N ASN A 38 7.14 -10.89 7.55
CA ASN A 38 7.19 -10.83 9.01
C ASN A 38 8.40 -10.00 9.48
N PRO A 39 8.32 -9.11 10.48
CA PRO A 39 7.16 -8.69 11.30
C PRO A 39 6.58 -7.34 10.84
N THR A 40 6.18 -7.24 9.58
CA THR A 40 5.81 -5.95 8.95
C THR A 40 4.33 -5.89 8.56
N SER A 41 3.93 -4.80 7.92
CA SER A 41 2.60 -4.57 7.36
C SER A 41 2.71 -3.74 6.08
N SER A 42 1.57 -3.30 5.51
CA SER A 42 1.58 -2.33 4.40
C SER A 42 2.36 -1.05 4.71
N TYR A 43 2.56 -0.72 5.99
CA TYR A 43 3.38 0.42 6.43
C TYR A 43 4.83 0.37 5.91
N LEU A 44 5.36 -0.83 5.62
CA LEU A 44 6.68 -1.01 5.01
C LEU A 44 6.79 -0.28 3.67
N TRP A 45 5.70 -0.28 2.89
CA TRP A 45 5.69 0.22 1.53
C TRP A 45 5.26 1.69 1.41
N ARG A 46 4.99 2.38 2.53
CA ARG A 46 4.42 3.74 2.53
C ARG A 46 5.26 4.79 1.79
N ASN A 47 6.58 4.61 1.78
CA ASN A 47 7.52 5.51 1.10
C ASN A 47 7.88 5.03 -0.31
N ILE A 48 7.26 3.94 -0.79
CA ILE A 48 7.51 3.36 -2.11
C ILE A 48 6.27 3.51 -2.99
N MET A 49 5.09 3.15 -2.46
CA MET A 49 3.82 3.20 -3.20
C MET A 49 3.52 4.57 -3.85
N PRO A 50 3.76 5.74 -3.20
CA PRO A 50 3.47 7.04 -3.81
C PRO A 50 4.29 7.34 -5.07
N TYR A 51 5.46 6.72 -5.24
CA TYR A 51 6.27 6.93 -6.45
C TYR A 51 5.75 6.12 -7.64
N LEU A 52 4.83 5.18 -7.42
CA LEU A 52 4.32 4.28 -8.45
C LEU A 52 2.85 4.54 -8.78
N SER A 53 2.14 5.34 -7.96
CA SER A 53 0.72 5.67 -8.18
C SER A 53 0.46 6.33 -9.52
N ASP A 54 1.43 7.07 -10.03
CA ASP A 54 1.33 7.84 -11.28
C ASP A 54 2.07 7.16 -12.45
N HIS A 55 2.68 5.99 -12.21
CA HIS A 55 3.47 5.24 -13.19
C HIS A 55 2.71 4.02 -13.68
N THR A 56 1.55 4.25 -14.28
CA THR A 56 0.90 3.29 -15.16
C THR A 56 1.23 3.67 -16.60
N ARG A 57 1.89 2.74 -17.31
CA ARG A 57 2.12 2.88 -18.76
C ARG A 57 0.87 2.51 -19.54
#